data_AF-A0A918P2E6-F1
#
_entry.id   AF-A0A918P2E6-F1
#
_cell.length_a   1.000
_cell.length_b   1.000
_cell.length_c   1.000
_cell.angle_alpha   90.00
_cell.angle_beta   90.00
_cell.angle_gamma   90.00
#
_symmetry.space_group_name_H-M   'P 1'
#
loop_
_entity.id
_entity.type
_entity.pdbx_description
1 polymer ?
#
loop_
_entity_poly.entity_id
_entity_poly.type
_entity_poly.pdbx_seq_one_letter_code
_entity_poly.pdbx_strand_id
1 'polypeptide(L)' 'MIEDRTDRPGLYRFGRYPAAYAAFDNPAVAGRDLRGCSYLERCAVLLDVLQPLGPPLQPRARDR' A
#
# COMPACT_ATOMS: atom_id res chain seq x y z
N MET A 1 -22.90 -24.20 1.68
CA MET A 1 -21.87 -24.82 2.54
C MET A 1 -20.54 -24.62 1.85
N ILE A 2 -19.63 -23.86 2.45
CA ILE A 2 -18.26 -23.72 1.92
C ILE A 2 -17.46 -24.86 2.53
N GLU A 3 -17.03 -25.80 1.71
CA GLU A 3 -16.15 -26.90 2.13
C GLU A 3 -14.79 -26.33 2.55
N ASP A 4 -14.36 -26.65 3.76
CA ASP A 4 -13.01 -26.40 4.25
C ASP A 4 -12.02 -27.29 3.47
N ARG A 5 -11.17 -26.67 2.64
CA ARG A 5 -10.14 -27.34 1.81
C ARG A 5 -8.73 -27.00 2.27
N THR A 6 -8.53 -26.96 3.59
CA THR A 6 -7.24 -26.70 4.23
C THR A 6 -6.21 -27.84 4.08
N ASP A 7 -6.60 -28.97 3.52
CA ASP A 7 -5.79 -30.17 3.33
C ASP A 7 -5.06 -30.26 1.98
N ARG A 8 -5.30 -29.33 1.05
CA ARG A 8 -4.59 -29.28 -0.24
C ARG A 8 -3.26 -28.53 -0.13
N PRO A 9 -2.10 -29.18 -0.35
CA PRO A 9 -0.82 -28.49 -0.40
C PRO A 9 -0.81 -27.56 -1.62
N GLY A 10 -0.96 -26.25 -1.38
CA GLY A 10 -0.96 -25.23 -2.44
C GLY A 10 -2.10 -24.21 -2.35
N LEU A 11 -3.15 -24.46 -1.56
CA LEU A 11 -4.09 -23.41 -1.20
C LEU A 11 -3.51 -22.61 -0.05
N TYR A 12 -3.08 -21.38 -0.35
CA TYR A 12 -2.68 -20.39 0.65
C TYR A 12 -3.77 -20.36 1.73
N ARG A 13 -3.43 -20.85 2.93
CA ARG A 13 -4.25 -20.65 4.13
C ARG A 13 -4.49 -19.15 4.23
N PHE A 14 -5.71 -18.70 3.90
CA PHE A 14 -6.09 -17.30 4.05
C PHE A 14 -5.74 -16.88 5.47
N GLY A 15 -4.83 -15.92 5.61
CA GLY A 15 -4.35 -15.44 6.92
C GLY A 15 -3.06 -16.04 7.46
N ARG A 16 -2.28 -16.83 6.69
CA ARG A 16 -0.93 -17.25 7.14
C ARG A 16 0.08 -16.10 7.17
N TYR A 17 -0.09 -15.10 6.31
CA TYR A 17 0.78 -13.92 6.25
C TYR A 17 -0.10 -12.66 6.20
N PRO A 18 0.22 -11.61 6.98
CA PRO A 18 -0.51 -10.35 6.91
C PRO A 18 -0.31 -9.71 5.53
N ALA A 19 -1.37 -9.14 4.97
CA ALA A 19 -1.26 -8.32 3.78
C ALA A 19 -0.46 -7.05 4.11
N ALA A 20 0.57 -6.76 3.32
CA ALA A 20 1.35 -5.54 3.41
C ALA A 20 1.09 -4.70 2.16
N TYR A 21 0.80 -3.42 2.33
CA TYR A 21 0.55 -2.51 1.21
C TYR A 21 1.62 -1.42 1.18
N ALA A 22 2.47 -1.48 0.15
CA ALA A 22 3.55 -0.55 -0.07
C ALA A 22 3.15 0.48 -1.16
N ALA A 23 2.81 1.69 -0.73
CA ALA A 23 2.47 2.78 -1.65
C ALA A 23 3.74 3.53 -2.09
N PHE A 24 3.85 3.90 -3.36
CA PHE A 24 5.07 4.50 -3.92
C PHE A 24 4.86 5.84 -4.65
N ASP A 25 3.61 6.23 -4.91
CA ASP A 25 3.24 7.50 -5.55
C ASP A 25 1.88 7.98 -5.04
N ASN A 26 1.61 9.28 -5.18
CA ASN A 26 0.35 9.91 -4.83
C ASN A 26 -0.08 10.90 -5.93
N PRO A 27 -0.89 10.47 -6.92
CA PRO A 27 -1.29 11.33 -8.03
C PRO A 27 -2.37 12.35 -7.64
N ALA A 28 -3.08 12.16 -6.53
CA ALA A 28 -4.11 13.08 -6.06
C ALA A 28 -4.38 12.94 -4.56
N VAL A 29 -4.64 14.06 -3.88
CA VAL A 29 -4.97 14.07 -2.44
C VAL A 29 -6.09 15.07 -2.17
N ALA A 30 -7.10 14.69 -1.39
CA ALA A 30 -8.20 15.58 -0.99
C ALA A 30 -8.83 16.38 -2.16
N GLY A 31 -9.00 15.75 -3.33
CA GLY A 31 -9.55 16.39 -4.54
C GLY A 31 -8.57 17.26 -5.33
N ARG A 32 -7.32 17.42 -4.88
CA ARG A 32 -6.25 18.10 -5.62
C ARG A 32 -5.50 17.10 -6.51
N ASP A 33 -5.37 17.44 -7.79
CA ASP A 33 -4.51 16.72 -8.75
C ASP A 33 -3.03 17.11 -8.54
N LEU A 34 -2.15 16.12 -8.45
CA LEU A 34 -0.71 16.29 -8.25
C LEU A 34 0.12 15.82 -9.46
N ARG A 35 -0.50 15.38 -10.56
CA ARG A 35 0.21 14.87 -11.74
C ARG A 35 1.10 15.92 -12.43
N GLY A 36 0.88 17.20 -12.16
CA GLY A 36 1.76 18.30 -12.60
C GLY A 36 3.01 18.49 -11.73
N CYS A 37 3.07 17.90 -10.53
CA CYS A 37 4.23 17.97 -9.64
C CYS A 37 5.29 16.93 -10.03
N SER A 38 6.54 17.20 -9.64
CA SER A 38 7.62 16.21 -9.74
C SER A 38 7.34 14.98 -8.87
N TYR A 39 7.96 13.85 -9.22
CA TYR A 39 7.82 12.62 -8.45
C TYR A 39 8.19 12.80 -6.96
N LEU A 40 9.28 13.52 -6.67
CA LEU A 40 9.72 13.74 -5.28
C LEU A 40 8.71 14.58 -4.48
N GLU A 41 8.10 15.57 -5.10
CA GLU A 41 7.03 16.35 -4.46
C GLU A 41 5.81 15.47 -4.16
N ARG A 42 5.42 14.58 -5.07
CA ARG A 42 4.33 13.63 -4.83
C ARG A 42 4.67 12.62 -3.72
N CYS A 43 5.92 12.16 -3.65
CA CYS A 43 6.40 11.30 -2.57
C CYS A 43 6.40 12.01 -1.21
N ALA A 44 6.75 13.30 -1.15
CA ALA A 44 6.65 14.07 0.09
C ALA A 44 5.21 14.10 0.59
N VAL A 45 4.24 14.40 -0.29
CA VAL A 45 2.81 14.37 0.07
C VAL A 45 2.35 12.97 0.47
N LEU A 46 2.82 11.92 -0.21
CA LEU A 46 2.53 10.53 0.17
C LEU A 46 3.00 10.23 1.60
N LEU A 47 4.19 10.68 1.98
CA LEU A 47 4.74 10.49 3.32
C LEU A 47 3.88 11.20 4.37
N ASP A 48 3.47 12.44 4.12
CA ASP A 48 2.60 13.20 5.03
C ASP A 48 1.25 12.49 5.25
N VAL A 49 0.69 11.86 4.21
CA VAL A 49 -0.57 11.11 4.29
C VAL A 49 -0.40 9.79 5.05
N LEU A 50 0.68 9.05 4.80
CA LEU A 50 0.84 7.69 5.29
C LEU A 50 1.57 7.57 6.63
N GLN A 51 2.47 8.50 6.99
CA GLN A 51 3.14 8.52 8.29
C GLN A 51 2.19 8.32 9.49
N PRO A 52 1.05 9.05 9.59
CA PRO A 52 0.16 8.91 10.72
C PRO A 52 -0.65 7.60 10.74
N LEU A 53 -0.76 6.89 9.59
CA LEU A 53 -1.58 5.68 9.49
C LEU A 53 -0.85 4.42 9.96
N GLY A 54 0.47 4.35 9.75
CA GLY A 54 1.27 3.20 10.12
C GLY A 54 0.85 1.89 9.41
N PRO A 55 1.38 0.73 9.87
CA PRO A 55 1.09 -0.57 9.26
C PRO A 55 -0.41 -0.90 9.21
N PRO A 56 -0.90 -1.61 8.16
CA PRO A 56 -0.12 -2.29 7.11
C PRO A 56 0.28 -1.38 5.93
N LEU A 57 -0.08 -0.10 5.97
CA LEU A 57 0.25 0.88 4.93
C LEU A 57 1.67 1.40 5.15
N GLN A 58 2.52 1.24 4.13
CA GLN A 58 3.92 1.61 4.22
C GLN A 58 4.26 2.51 3.03
N PRO A 59 4.75 3.74 3.26
CA PRO A 59 5.32 4.52 2.18
C PRO A 59 6.63 3.87 1.71
N ARG A 60 6.82 3.85 0.39
CA ARG A 60 8.04 3.46 -0.32
C ARG A 60 8.36 4.52 -1.35
N ALA A 61 8.85 5.67 -0.89
CA ALA A 61 9.51 6.61 -1.77
C ALA A 61 10.79 5.96 -2.32
N ARG A 62 11.10 6.18 -3.60
CA ARG A 62 12.41 5.77 -4.12
C ARG A 62 13.46 6.76 -3.63
N ASP A 63 14.51 6.24 -3.02
CA ASP A 63 15.76 6.97 -2.85
C ASP A 63 16.39 7.13 -4.24
N ARG A 64 16.81 8.34 -4.57
CA ARG A 64 17.34 8.70 -5.89
C ARG A 64 18.72 8.08 -6.12
#